data_AF-A0A8T5ZK87-F1
#
_entry.id   AF-A0A8T5ZK87-F1
#
_cell.length_a   1.000
_cell.length_b   1.000
_cell.length_c   1.000
_cell.angle_alpha   90.00
_cell.angle_beta   90.00
_cell.angle_gamma   90.00
#
_symmetry.space_group_name_H-M   'P 1'
#
loop_
_entity.id
_entity.type
_entity.pdbx_description
1 polymer ?
#
loop_
_entity_poly.entity_id
_entity_poly.type
_entity_poly.pdbx_seq_one_letter_code
_entity_poly.pdbx_strand_id
1 'polypeptide(L)'
;CTQCNHCVAACPHSAIRAKVVPPEAMENAPASLHSLDVKSRDMRGQKYVLQVAPEDCTGCNLCVEVCPAKDRQNPEIKAINMMSRLEHVEEEKINYDFFLNLPEIDRSKLERIDIRTSQLITPLFEYSGACSGCGETPYIKLLTQLYGDRMLIANATGCSSIYGGNLPSTPYTTDANGRGPAWANSLFEDNAEFGLGFRLTVDQHRVRVLRLLDQFADKIPAELLTALKSDATPEVRREQVAALRQQLNDVAEAHELLRDADALVEKSIWLIGGDGWAYDIGFGGLDHVLSLTENVNILVLDTQCYSNTGGQASKATPLGAVTKFGEHGKRKARKDLGVSMMMYGHVYVAQISLGAQLNQTVKAIQEAEAYPGPSLIIAYSPCEEHGYDLALSHDQMRQLTATGFWPLYRFDPRRADEGKLPLALDSRPPSEALEETLLHEQRFRRLNSQQPEVAEQLWKDAAADLQKRYDFLAQMAGKAEKSNTD
;
A
#
# COMPACT_ATOMS: atom_id res chain seq x y z
N CYS A 1 -23.00 -0.22 12.62
CA CYS A 1 -21.75 -0.70 11.98
C CYS A 1 -22.00 -1.96 11.12
N THR A 2 -21.44 -2.01 9.90
CA THR A 2 -21.49 -3.18 8.98
C THR A 2 -20.26 -4.08 9.04
N GLN A 3 -19.26 -3.77 9.89
CA GLN A 3 -18.02 -4.54 10.07
C GLN A 3 -17.20 -4.67 8.77
N CYS A 4 -17.22 -3.63 7.92
CA CYS A 4 -16.51 -3.64 6.63
C CYS A 4 -15.04 -3.20 6.71
N ASN A 5 -14.61 -2.59 7.82
CA ASN A 5 -13.27 -2.04 8.03
C ASN A 5 -12.81 -0.97 7.03
N HIS A 6 -13.72 -0.33 6.27
CA HIS A 6 -13.35 0.77 5.37
C HIS A 6 -12.76 1.96 6.12
N CYS A 7 -13.27 2.27 7.31
CA CYS A 7 -12.73 3.32 8.19
C CYS A 7 -11.29 3.03 8.64
N VAL A 8 -10.97 1.77 8.93
CA VAL A 8 -9.63 1.31 9.31
C VAL A 8 -8.68 1.35 8.10
N ALA A 9 -9.16 0.93 6.93
CA ALA A 9 -8.41 1.00 5.68
C ALA A 9 -8.03 2.44 5.29
N ALA A 10 -8.98 3.37 5.43
CA ALA A 10 -8.78 4.76 5.03
C ALA A 10 -7.93 5.56 6.03
N CYS A 11 -7.80 5.11 7.28
CA CYS A 11 -7.09 5.87 8.31
C CYS A 11 -5.59 6.02 7.96
N PRO A 12 -5.09 7.26 7.79
CA PRO A 12 -3.69 7.48 7.43
C PRO A 12 -2.71 7.33 8.60
N HIS A 13 -3.21 7.21 9.83
CA HIS A 13 -2.36 7.20 11.04
C HIS A 13 -2.52 5.93 11.86
N SER A 14 -3.28 4.94 11.39
CA SER A 14 -3.65 3.75 12.18
C SER A 14 -4.36 4.09 13.51
N ALA A 15 -4.97 5.29 13.59
CA ALA A 15 -5.64 5.82 14.77
C ALA A 15 -7.08 5.29 14.95
N ILE A 16 -7.57 4.46 14.03
CA ILE A 16 -8.77 3.64 14.25
C ILE A 16 -8.46 2.22 13.78
N ARG A 17 -8.71 1.25 14.66
CA ARG A 17 -8.37 -0.16 14.44
C ARG A 17 -9.54 -1.05 14.80
N ALA A 18 -9.55 -2.24 14.23
CA ALA A 18 -10.52 -3.27 14.55
C ALA A 18 -9.83 -4.56 14.96
N LYS A 19 -10.38 -5.23 15.96
CA LYS A 19 -9.99 -6.59 16.37
C LYS A 19 -11.20 -7.51 16.34
N VAL A 20 -10.95 -8.77 16.03
CA VAL A 20 -11.92 -9.86 16.20
C VAL A 20 -11.36 -10.79 17.26
N VAL A 21 -12.11 -10.95 18.36
CA VAL A 21 -11.64 -11.61 19.58
C VAL A 21 -12.66 -12.61 20.09
N PRO A 22 -12.23 -13.65 20.83
CA PRO A 22 -13.15 -14.57 21.48
C PRO A 22 -13.98 -13.82 22.55
N PRO A 23 -15.25 -14.20 22.80
CA PRO A 23 -16.11 -13.54 23.78
C PRO A 23 -15.49 -13.40 25.18
N GLU A 24 -14.70 -14.39 25.59
CA GLU A 24 -14.03 -14.46 26.89
C GLU A 24 -13.02 -13.31 27.07
N ALA A 25 -12.40 -12.84 25.98
CA ALA A 25 -11.47 -11.71 26.01
C ALA A 25 -12.15 -10.37 26.36
N MET A 26 -13.49 -10.31 26.28
CA MET A 26 -14.28 -9.11 26.58
C MET A 26 -14.93 -9.13 27.98
N GLU A 27 -14.75 -10.19 28.78
CA GLU A 27 -15.40 -10.31 30.11
C GLU A 27 -15.01 -9.18 31.07
N ASN A 28 -13.77 -8.70 30.99
CA ASN A 28 -13.24 -7.63 31.84
C ASN A 28 -13.14 -6.28 31.12
N ALA A 29 -13.81 -6.13 29.97
CA ALA A 29 -13.78 -4.89 29.21
C ALA A 29 -14.46 -3.74 30.00
N PRO A 30 -13.95 -2.49 29.87
CA PRO A 30 -14.65 -1.32 30.37
C PRO A 30 -16.09 -1.27 29.86
N ALA A 31 -17.03 -0.79 30.67
CA ALA A 31 -18.44 -0.72 30.28
C ALA A 31 -18.69 0.18 29.05
N SER A 32 -17.80 1.16 28.84
CA SER A 32 -17.74 2.06 27.68
C SER A 32 -17.17 1.41 26.42
N LEU A 33 -16.39 0.32 26.53
CA LEU A 33 -15.82 -0.36 25.38
C LEU A 33 -16.86 -1.27 24.73
N HIS A 34 -17.47 -0.77 23.65
CA HIS A 34 -18.50 -1.49 22.94
C HIS A 34 -17.94 -2.56 22.00
N SER A 35 -18.67 -3.67 21.86
CA SER A 35 -18.41 -4.72 20.87
C SER A 35 -19.69 -5.20 20.19
N LEU A 36 -19.54 -5.84 19.04
CA LEU A 36 -20.63 -6.42 18.27
C LEU A 36 -20.34 -7.90 17.99
N ASP A 37 -21.36 -8.74 17.89
CA ASP A 37 -21.16 -10.09 17.36
C ASP A 37 -20.72 -10.04 15.90
N VAL A 38 -19.72 -10.84 15.53
CA VAL A 38 -19.27 -10.93 14.13
C VAL A 38 -20.39 -11.50 13.26
N LYS A 39 -20.72 -10.77 12.18
CA LYS A 39 -21.81 -11.12 11.26
C LYS A 39 -21.42 -12.15 10.21
N SER A 40 -20.14 -12.22 9.87
CA SER A 40 -19.64 -13.06 8.79
C SER A 40 -19.49 -14.53 9.23
N ARG A 41 -19.57 -15.45 8.26
CA ARG A 41 -19.59 -16.90 8.55
C ARG A 41 -18.23 -17.45 8.97
N ASP A 42 -17.16 -16.90 8.40
CA ASP A 42 -15.74 -17.26 8.60
C ASP A 42 -15.25 -17.02 10.05
N MET A 43 -15.90 -16.12 10.79
CA MET A 43 -15.51 -15.75 12.15
C MET A 43 -16.73 -15.72 13.10
N ARG A 44 -17.75 -16.55 12.83
CA ARG A 44 -18.98 -16.59 13.62
C ARG A 44 -18.70 -17.00 15.07
N GLY A 45 -19.38 -16.34 16.01
CA GLY A 45 -19.22 -16.58 17.45
C GLY A 45 -18.14 -15.73 18.11
N GLN A 46 -17.38 -14.96 17.34
CA GLN A 46 -16.41 -14.00 17.84
C GLN A 46 -17.05 -12.61 18.07
N LYS A 47 -16.36 -11.75 18.81
CA LYS A 47 -16.69 -10.34 19.02
C LYS A 47 -15.84 -9.45 18.12
N TYR A 48 -16.47 -8.48 17.48
CA TYR A 48 -15.84 -7.41 16.72
C TYR A 48 -15.76 -6.15 17.59
N VAL A 49 -14.55 -5.62 17.75
CA VAL A 49 -14.26 -4.40 18.50
C VAL A 49 -13.64 -3.40 17.53
N LEU A 50 -14.18 -2.18 17.47
CA LEU A 50 -13.65 -1.07 16.68
C LEU A 50 -13.33 0.06 17.64
N GLN A 51 -12.06 0.47 17.70
CA GLN A 51 -11.59 1.41 18.70
C GLN A 51 -10.71 2.48 18.07
N VAL A 52 -10.86 3.71 18.55
CA VAL A 52 -10.03 4.87 18.18
C VAL A 52 -8.90 5.06 19.18
N ALA A 53 -7.72 5.46 18.71
CA ALA A 53 -6.63 5.99 19.52
C ALA A 53 -6.85 7.51 19.67
N PRO A 54 -7.41 7.99 20.79
CA PRO A 54 -7.87 9.38 20.90
C PRO A 54 -6.73 10.40 20.99
N GLU A 55 -5.52 9.96 21.33
CA GLU A 55 -4.33 10.83 21.41
C GLU A 55 -3.58 10.93 20.09
N ASP A 56 -3.74 9.95 19.19
CA ASP A 56 -3.06 9.91 17.89
C ASP A 56 -3.96 10.27 16.70
N CYS A 57 -5.28 10.32 16.90
CA CYS A 57 -6.21 10.72 15.85
C CYS A 57 -6.02 12.20 15.46
N THR A 58 -5.78 12.47 14.19
CA THR A 58 -5.61 13.84 13.66
C THR A 58 -6.92 14.56 13.34
N GLY A 59 -8.07 13.91 13.55
CA GLY A 59 -9.38 14.49 13.27
C GLY A 59 -9.69 14.71 11.79
N CYS A 60 -9.04 13.99 10.86
CA CYS A 60 -9.19 14.19 9.41
C CYS A 60 -10.58 13.89 8.82
N ASN A 61 -11.55 13.41 9.61
CA ASN A 61 -12.92 13.03 9.20
C ASN A 61 -13.02 11.93 8.11
N LEU A 62 -11.92 11.45 7.55
CA LEU A 62 -11.91 10.49 6.44
C LEU A 62 -12.60 9.16 6.80
N CYS A 63 -12.42 8.66 8.02
CA CYS A 63 -13.05 7.43 8.50
C CYS A 63 -14.60 7.51 8.53
N VAL A 64 -15.14 8.71 8.75
CA VAL A 64 -16.57 9.01 8.70
C VAL A 64 -17.03 9.13 7.25
N GLU A 65 -16.27 9.83 6.41
CA GLU A 65 -16.62 9.99 4.99
C GLU A 65 -16.69 8.66 4.23
N VAL A 66 -15.76 7.74 4.49
CA VAL A 66 -15.76 6.42 3.83
C VAL A 66 -16.78 5.44 4.42
N CYS A 67 -17.45 5.78 5.52
CA CYS A 67 -18.38 4.87 6.18
C CYS A 67 -19.63 4.66 5.31
N PRO A 68 -19.89 3.44 4.80
CA PRO A 68 -21.03 3.19 3.92
C PRO A 68 -22.35 3.04 4.69
N ALA A 69 -22.29 2.92 6.02
CA ALA A 69 -23.44 2.62 6.86
C ALA A 69 -24.04 3.91 7.41
N LYS A 70 -25.29 4.19 7.03
CA LYS A 70 -26.10 5.30 7.51
C LYS A 70 -27.24 4.80 8.39
N ASP A 71 -27.67 5.61 9.36
CA ASP A 71 -28.86 5.34 10.13
C ASP A 71 -30.11 5.36 9.22
N ARG A 72 -31.10 4.54 9.57
CA ARG A 72 -32.31 4.35 8.74
C ARG A 72 -33.28 5.52 8.84
N GLN A 73 -33.30 6.24 9.96
CA GLN A 73 -34.21 7.35 10.22
C GLN A 73 -33.54 8.68 9.89
N ASN A 74 -32.25 8.82 10.19
CA ASN A 74 -31.47 10.02 9.89
C ASN A 74 -30.18 9.69 9.12
N PRO A 75 -30.16 9.82 7.78
CA PRO A 75 -29.00 9.53 6.94
C PRO A 75 -27.73 10.36 7.23
N GLU A 76 -27.85 11.47 7.97
CA GLU A 76 -26.70 12.28 8.43
C GLU A 76 -25.90 11.55 9.51
N ILE A 77 -26.53 10.65 10.26
CA ILE A 77 -25.85 9.83 11.27
C ILE A 77 -25.28 8.60 10.58
N LYS A 78 -23.95 8.48 10.58
CA LYS A 78 -23.24 7.29 10.09
C LYS A 78 -22.94 6.34 11.25
N ALA A 79 -22.41 5.16 10.95
CA ALA A 79 -22.01 4.20 12.00
C ALA A 79 -20.78 4.66 12.83
N ILE A 80 -20.09 5.70 12.37
CA ILE A 80 -19.02 6.42 13.05
C ILE A 80 -19.20 7.90 12.72
N ASN A 81 -19.05 8.80 13.68
CA ASN A 81 -19.25 10.25 13.52
C ASN A 81 -18.18 11.00 14.30
N MET A 82 -17.86 12.23 13.87
CA MET A 82 -16.93 13.10 14.59
C MET A 82 -17.60 13.65 15.85
N MET A 83 -16.87 13.62 16.97
CA MET A 83 -17.28 14.21 18.25
C MET A 83 -16.12 14.98 18.87
N SER A 84 -16.41 15.79 19.89
CA SER A 84 -15.38 16.57 20.60
C SER A 84 -14.41 15.63 21.32
N ARG A 85 -13.12 15.73 20.98
CA ARG A 85 -12.05 15.00 21.67
C ARG A 85 -12.01 15.32 23.16
N LEU A 86 -12.24 16.58 23.54
CA LEU A 86 -12.15 17.02 24.94
C LEU A 86 -13.19 16.36 25.84
N GLU A 87 -14.34 15.99 25.28
CA GLU A 87 -15.43 15.34 26.02
C GLU A 87 -15.22 13.83 26.16
N HIS A 88 -14.43 13.21 25.27
CA HIS A 88 -14.34 11.75 25.15
C HIS A 88 -12.94 11.19 25.44
N VAL A 89 -11.88 12.00 25.45
CA VAL A 89 -10.48 11.53 25.50
C VAL A 89 -10.19 10.66 26.73
N GLU A 90 -10.67 11.03 27.91
CA GLU A 90 -10.38 10.27 29.14
C GLU A 90 -11.02 8.86 29.12
N GLU A 91 -12.25 8.75 28.62
CA GLU A 91 -12.93 7.45 28.46
C GLU A 91 -12.28 6.62 27.36
N GLU A 92 -12.00 7.24 26.21
CA GLU A 92 -11.44 6.52 25.06
C GLU A 92 -10.00 6.08 25.28
N LYS A 93 -9.23 6.73 26.16
CA LYS A 93 -7.91 6.27 26.58
C LYS A 93 -8.00 4.93 27.31
N ILE A 94 -8.91 4.82 28.28
CA ILE A 94 -9.15 3.57 29.01
C ILE A 94 -9.60 2.46 28.07
N ASN A 95 -10.51 2.78 27.13
CA ASN A 95 -10.97 1.84 26.11
C ASN A 95 -9.81 1.40 25.19
N TYR A 96 -8.97 2.34 24.77
CA TYR A 96 -7.85 2.07 23.87
C TYR A 96 -6.75 1.24 24.54
N ASP A 97 -6.42 1.51 25.80
CA ASP A 97 -5.47 0.71 26.59
C ASP A 97 -5.94 -0.74 26.74
N PHE A 98 -7.24 -0.95 27.00
CA PHE A 98 -7.80 -2.30 27.02
C PHE A 98 -7.75 -2.96 25.63
N PHE A 99 -8.12 -2.21 24.58
CA PHE A 99 -8.10 -2.69 23.19
C PHE A 99 -6.69 -3.13 22.75
N LEU A 100 -5.64 -2.43 23.16
CA LEU A 100 -4.26 -2.82 22.85
C LEU A 100 -3.90 -4.19 23.45
N ASN A 101 -4.41 -4.51 24.63
CA ASN A 101 -4.16 -5.79 25.32
C ASN A 101 -5.03 -6.96 24.80
N LEU A 102 -6.02 -6.69 23.95
CA LEU A 102 -6.81 -7.75 23.32
C LEU A 102 -5.94 -8.62 22.38
N PRO A 103 -6.23 -9.93 22.26
CA PRO A 103 -5.47 -10.82 21.39
C PRO A 103 -5.55 -10.37 19.92
N GLU A 104 -4.42 -10.47 19.22
CA GLU A 104 -4.35 -10.25 17.78
C GLU A 104 -4.86 -11.49 17.02
N ILE A 105 -5.43 -11.27 15.83
CA ILE A 105 -5.86 -12.39 14.99
C ILE A 105 -4.64 -13.09 14.38
N ASP A 106 -4.63 -14.41 14.45
CA ASP A 106 -3.64 -15.21 13.74
C ASP A 106 -3.97 -15.19 12.23
N ARG A 107 -3.04 -14.64 11.45
CA ARG A 107 -3.17 -14.52 9.98
C ARG A 107 -3.46 -15.86 9.31
N SER A 108 -2.92 -16.97 9.82
CA SER A 108 -3.14 -18.31 9.24
C SER A 108 -4.59 -18.78 9.32
N LYS A 109 -5.40 -18.17 10.21
CA LYS A 109 -6.83 -18.47 10.38
C LYS A 109 -7.73 -17.68 9.43
N LEU A 110 -7.18 -16.74 8.66
CA LEU A 110 -7.96 -15.97 7.68
C LEU A 110 -8.11 -16.78 6.39
N GLU A 111 -9.34 -17.23 6.08
CA GLU A 111 -9.65 -17.95 4.83
C GLU A 111 -9.28 -17.16 3.57
N ARG A 112 -9.41 -15.82 3.64
CA ARG A 112 -9.10 -14.90 2.56
C ARG A 112 -8.58 -13.59 3.13
N ILE A 113 -7.59 -13.02 2.46
CA ILE A 113 -7.13 -11.65 2.70
C ILE A 113 -7.78 -10.73 1.65
N ASP A 114 -8.68 -9.87 2.09
CA ASP A 114 -9.31 -8.80 1.32
C ASP A 114 -9.26 -7.49 2.12
N ILE A 115 -9.93 -6.41 1.66
CA ILE A 115 -9.91 -5.16 2.42
C ILE A 115 -10.58 -5.29 3.79
N ARG A 116 -11.51 -6.22 3.99
CA ARG A 116 -12.13 -6.38 5.31
C ARG A 116 -11.17 -7.09 6.25
N THR A 117 -10.60 -8.21 5.83
CA THR A 117 -9.79 -9.07 6.72
C THR A 117 -8.35 -8.60 6.89
N SER A 118 -7.73 -7.97 5.87
CA SER A 118 -6.39 -7.37 6.01
C SER A 118 -6.31 -6.34 7.14
N GLN A 119 -7.43 -5.67 7.42
CA GLN A 119 -7.53 -4.60 8.42
C GLN A 119 -7.70 -5.12 9.85
N LEU A 120 -7.82 -6.43 10.01
CA LEU A 120 -7.77 -7.11 11.31
C LEU A 120 -6.34 -7.51 11.68
N ILE A 121 -5.41 -7.49 10.72
CA ILE A 121 -4.00 -7.77 10.97
C ILE A 121 -3.36 -6.51 11.56
N THR A 122 -2.52 -6.67 12.58
CA THR A 122 -1.83 -5.58 13.26
C THR A 122 -1.04 -4.72 12.24
N PRO A 123 -1.29 -3.40 12.17
CA PRO A 123 -0.47 -2.51 11.35
C PRO A 123 0.90 -2.33 11.99
N LEU A 124 1.98 -2.38 11.18
CA LEU A 124 3.34 -2.10 11.64
C LEU A 124 3.85 -0.74 11.14
N PHE A 125 2.91 0.14 10.80
CA PHE A 125 3.09 1.54 10.48
C PHE A 125 1.96 2.35 11.14
N GLU A 126 2.29 3.15 12.14
CA GLU A 126 1.31 3.84 12.98
C GLU A 126 1.82 5.23 13.38
N TYR A 127 0.89 6.18 13.56
CA TYR A 127 1.16 7.48 14.21
C TYR A 127 2.29 8.32 13.57
N SER A 128 2.43 8.22 12.25
CA SER A 128 3.42 9.00 11.49
C SER A 128 3.15 10.51 11.56
N GLY A 129 4.19 11.31 11.34
CA GLY A 129 4.08 12.77 11.23
C GLY A 129 3.47 13.27 9.91
N ALA A 130 2.76 12.42 9.17
CA ALA A 130 2.11 12.80 7.91
C ALA A 130 0.92 13.74 8.14
N CYS A 131 0.59 14.52 7.11
CA CYS A 131 -0.58 15.40 7.04
C CYS A 131 -1.89 14.72 7.45
N SER A 132 -2.83 15.51 7.97
CA SER A 132 -4.18 15.01 8.29
C SER A 132 -4.89 14.59 7.00
N GLY A 133 -5.30 13.33 6.88
CA GLY A 133 -5.89 12.80 5.65
C GLY A 133 -4.88 12.45 4.55
N CYS A 134 -3.58 12.33 4.86
CA CYS A 134 -2.54 11.98 3.88
C CYS A 134 -2.91 10.77 3.01
N GLY A 135 -2.79 10.91 1.68
CA GLY A 135 -3.11 9.84 0.73
C GLY A 135 -2.02 8.77 0.59
N GLU A 136 -0.82 8.96 1.14
CA GLU A 136 0.30 8.02 0.97
C GLU A 136 0.29 6.89 2.01
N THR A 137 0.10 7.23 3.28
CA THR A 137 0.28 6.31 4.41
C THR A 137 -0.70 5.14 4.49
N PRO A 138 -1.96 5.21 4.01
CA PRO A 138 -2.84 4.04 3.97
C PRO A 138 -2.26 2.87 3.17
N TYR A 139 -1.50 3.15 2.09
CA TYR A 139 -0.84 2.11 1.29
C TYR A 139 0.31 1.45 2.06
N ILE A 140 1.16 2.24 2.72
CA ILE A 140 2.27 1.72 3.54
C ILE A 140 1.71 0.90 4.71
N LYS A 141 0.68 1.40 5.39
CA LYS A 141 -0.03 0.69 6.45
C LYS A 141 -0.52 -0.67 5.98
N LEU A 142 -1.28 -0.72 4.88
CA LEU A 142 -1.74 -1.99 4.30
C LEU A 142 -0.58 -2.92 3.96
N LEU A 143 0.50 -2.38 3.41
CA LEU A 143 1.67 -3.16 3.03
C LEU A 143 2.34 -3.82 4.25
N THR A 144 2.49 -3.07 5.35
CA THR A 144 3.04 -3.60 6.60
C THR A 144 2.12 -4.63 7.27
N GLN A 145 0.79 -4.50 7.13
CA GLN A 145 -0.16 -5.52 7.60
C GLN A 145 0.00 -6.84 6.83
N LEU A 146 0.40 -6.77 5.55
CA LEU A 146 0.53 -7.96 4.71
C LEU A 146 1.91 -8.61 4.79
N TYR A 147 2.99 -7.85 5.00
CA TYR A 147 4.35 -8.37 4.86
C TYR A 147 5.35 -7.85 5.90
N GLY A 148 4.91 -7.00 6.83
CA GLY A 148 5.80 -6.22 7.69
C GLY A 148 6.73 -7.05 8.58
N ASP A 149 6.35 -8.28 8.93
CA ASP A 149 7.13 -9.20 9.76
C ASP A 149 8.41 -9.75 9.07
N ARG A 150 8.55 -9.51 7.76
CA ARG A 150 9.69 -9.93 6.94
C ARG A 150 10.10 -8.88 5.90
N MET A 151 9.70 -7.62 6.11
CA MET A 151 9.85 -6.55 5.13
C MET A 151 11.18 -5.80 5.29
N LEU A 152 11.85 -5.53 4.17
CA LEU A 152 12.97 -4.59 4.08
C LEU A 152 12.53 -3.42 3.21
N ILE A 153 12.66 -2.19 3.70
CA ILE A 153 12.24 -0.97 3.00
C ILE A 153 13.46 -0.13 2.65
N ALA A 154 13.70 0.04 1.35
CA ALA A 154 14.51 1.11 0.80
C ALA A 154 13.58 2.28 0.45
N ASN A 155 13.73 3.41 1.13
CA ASN A 155 12.85 4.56 0.95
C ASN A 155 13.59 5.71 0.28
N ALA A 156 13.06 6.21 -0.83
CA ALA A 156 13.57 7.42 -1.48
C ALA A 156 13.31 8.64 -0.60
N THR A 157 14.15 9.66 -0.73
CA THR A 157 13.92 10.93 -0.04
C THR A 157 12.65 11.62 -0.57
N GLY A 158 11.76 12.05 0.33
CA GLY A 158 10.47 12.67 -0.02
C GLY A 158 9.53 12.68 1.19
N CYS A 159 8.23 12.94 1.00
CA CYS A 159 7.26 12.89 2.10
C CYS A 159 7.37 11.58 2.89
N SER A 160 7.47 10.45 2.17
CA SER A 160 7.59 9.12 2.76
C SER A 160 8.81 8.89 3.64
N SER A 161 9.94 9.57 3.38
CA SER A 161 11.07 9.53 4.30
C SER A 161 10.92 10.49 5.47
N ILE A 162 10.27 11.64 5.28
CA ILE A 162 10.03 12.61 6.35
C ILE A 162 9.06 12.06 7.38
N TYR A 163 7.85 11.64 6.99
CA TYR A 163 6.93 11.06 7.96
C TYR A 163 7.36 9.66 8.40
N GLY A 164 8.20 8.97 7.62
CA GLY A 164 8.64 7.59 7.85
C GLY A 164 9.89 7.44 8.74
N GLY A 165 10.68 8.50 8.92
CA GLY A 165 11.97 8.42 9.61
C GLY A 165 12.54 9.74 10.15
N ASN A 166 11.71 10.72 10.49
CA ASN A 166 12.18 11.97 11.11
C ASN A 166 12.40 11.80 12.63
N LEU A 167 13.65 11.46 13.00
CA LEU A 167 14.07 11.23 14.39
C LEU A 167 13.72 12.41 15.31
N PRO A 168 13.34 12.16 16.58
CA PRO A 168 13.45 10.88 17.29
C PRO A 168 12.23 9.94 17.15
N SER A 169 11.20 10.31 16.38
CA SER A 169 9.99 9.48 16.21
C SER A 169 10.07 8.63 14.95
N THR A 170 9.70 7.35 15.03
CA THR A 170 9.58 6.45 13.88
C THR A 170 8.21 5.76 13.91
N PRO A 171 7.40 5.84 12.83
CA PRO A 171 6.09 5.18 12.78
C PRO A 171 6.15 3.67 12.53
N TYR A 172 7.29 3.16 12.09
CA TYR A 172 7.50 1.72 11.92
C TYR A 172 7.68 1.07 13.29
N THR A 173 6.92 0.00 13.54
CA THR A 173 6.91 -0.73 14.81
C THR A 173 7.08 -2.24 14.58
N THR A 174 7.06 -3.03 15.64
CA THR A 174 7.18 -4.49 15.59
C THR A 174 5.91 -5.20 16.04
N ASP A 175 5.70 -6.42 15.55
CA ASP A 175 4.72 -7.35 16.07
C ASP A 175 5.08 -7.83 17.50
N ALA A 176 4.21 -8.66 18.08
CA ALA A 176 4.42 -9.24 19.42
C ALA A 176 5.67 -10.15 19.51
N ASN A 177 6.25 -10.56 18.39
CA ASN A 177 7.48 -11.35 18.33
C ASN A 177 8.74 -10.47 18.13
N GLY A 178 8.60 -9.14 18.15
CA GLY A 178 9.69 -8.21 17.89
C GLY A 178 10.11 -8.12 16.41
N ARG A 179 9.23 -8.52 15.48
CA ARG A 179 9.49 -8.49 14.03
C ARG A 179 8.76 -7.32 13.40
N GLY A 180 9.45 -6.55 12.57
CA GLY A 180 8.84 -5.46 11.84
C GLY A 180 9.68 -5.02 10.65
N PRO A 181 9.21 -4.02 9.90
CA PRO A 181 9.92 -3.53 8.74
C PRO A 181 11.29 -2.98 9.12
N ALA A 182 12.36 -3.48 8.49
CA ALA A 182 13.66 -2.83 8.57
C ALA A 182 13.68 -1.70 7.53
N TRP A 183 13.76 -0.45 7.98
CA TRP A 183 13.63 0.72 7.14
C TRP A 183 14.95 1.47 6.99
N ALA A 184 15.27 1.91 5.78
CA ALA A 184 16.40 2.79 5.51
C ALA A 184 16.09 3.76 4.38
N ASN A 185 16.62 4.97 4.49
CA ASN A 185 16.64 5.98 3.45
C ASN A 185 18.11 6.28 3.10
N SER A 186 18.48 6.06 1.84
CA SER A 186 19.80 6.42 1.30
C SER A 186 19.76 7.87 0.82
N LEU A 187 19.51 8.11 -0.47
CA LEU A 187 19.38 9.44 -1.06
C LEU A 187 18.04 9.59 -1.80
N PHE A 188 17.90 10.65 -2.57
CA PHE A 188 16.69 10.88 -3.38
C PHE A 188 16.78 10.12 -4.70
N GLU A 189 17.97 10.08 -5.29
CA GLU A 189 18.26 9.61 -6.63
C GLU A 189 18.54 8.10 -6.74
N ASP A 190 19.01 7.46 -5.67
CA ASP A 190 19.60 6.12 -5.70
C ASP A 190 18.72 5.00 -5.12
N ASN A 191 17.46 5.30 -4.80
CA ASN A 191 16.63 4.38 -4.03
C ASN A 191 16.39 3.03 -4.74
N ALA A 192 16.32 3.05 -6.08
CA ALA A 192 16.13 1.83 -6.87
C ALA A 192 17.33 0.89 -6.68
N GLU A 193 18.52 1.43 -6.90
CA GLU A 193 19.81 0.76 -6.79
C GLU A 193 20.11 0.33 -5.35
N PHE A 194 19.73 1.16 -4.38
CA PHE A 194 19.85 0.88 -2.96
C PHE A 194 19.03 -0.36 -2.56
N GLY A 195 17.76 -0.41 -2.98
CA GLY A 195 16.90 -1.58 -2.74
C GLY A 195 17.33 -2.83 -3.52
N LEU A 196 17.88 -2.68 -4.73
CA LEU A 196 18.53 -3.79 -5.44
C LEU A 196 19.68 -4.38 -4.62
N GLY A 197 20.50 -3.52 -3.98
CA GLY A 197 21.54 -3.96 -3.05
C GLY A 197 21.01 -4.83 -1.91
N PHE A 198 19.82 -4.55 -1.39
CA PHE A 198 19.18 -5.40 -0.37
C PHE A 198 18.86 -6.79 -0.92
N ARG A 199 18.32 -6.87 -2.15
CA ARG A 199 17.99 -8.14 -2.82
C ARG A 199 19.22 -9.01 -3.02
N LEU A 200 20.26 -8.43 -3.62
CA LEU A 200 21.53 -9.13 -3.86
C LEU A 200 22.16 -9.62 -2.55
N THR A 201 22.05 -8.82 -1.48
CA THR A 201 22.55 -9.21 -0.15
C THR A 201 21.76 -10.38 0.43
N VAL A 202 20.42 -10.33 0.40
CA VAL A 202 19.56 -11.42 0.89
C VAL A 202 19.81 -12.72 0.10
N ASP A 203 19.95 -12.64 -1.22
CA ASP A 203 20.32 -13.79 -2.05
C ASP A 203 21.66 -14.40 -1.63
N GLN A 204 22.68 -13.56 -1.48
CA GLN A 204 24.02 -14.03 -1.13
C GLN A 204 24.05 -14.67 0.27
N HIS A 205 23.30 -14.12 1.23
CA HIS A 205 23.14 -14.74 2.55
C HIS A 205 22.45 -16.10 2.45
N ARG A 206 21.40 -16.23 1.63
CA ARG A 206 20.74 -17.53 1.41
C ARG A 206 21.70 -18.55 0.81
N VAL A 207 22.46 -18.19 -0.23
CA VAL A 207 23.48 -19.05 -0.85
C VAL A 207 24.51 -19.49 0.19
N ARG A 208 24.99 -18.57 1.03
CA ARG A 208 25.93 -18.88 2.11
C ARG A 208 25.34 -19.88 3.10
N VAL A 209 24.10 -19.68 3.54
CA VAL A 209 23.45 -20.58 4.51
C VAL A 209 23.21 -21.96 3.91
N LEU A 210 22.78 -22.07 2.65
CA LEU A 210 22.62 -23.35 1.97
C LEU A 210 23.95 -24.12 1.90
N ARG A 211 25.06 -23.45 1.58
CA ARG A 211 26.39 -24.06 1.61
C ARG A 211 26.79 -24.52 3.02
N LEU A 212 26.48 -23.73 4.05
CA LEU A 212 26.76 -24.11 5.43
C LEU A 212 25.90 -25.30 5.86
N LEU A 213 24.62 -25.38 5.44
CA LEU A 213 23.78 -26.56 5.68
C LEU A 213 24.40 -27.84 5.10
N ASP A 214 25.00 -27.77 3.91
CA ASP A 214 25.69 -28.91 3.30
C ASP A 214 26.91 -29.35 4.12
N GLN A 215 27.64 -28.41 4.72
CA GLN A 215 28.81 -28.71 5.55
C GLN A 215 28.46 -29.43 6.85
N PHE A 216 27.25 -29.23 7.37
CA PHE A 216 26.74 -29.85 8.59
C PHE A 216 25.69 -30.93 8.31
N ALA A 217 25.56 -31.40 7.07
CA ALA A 217 24.49 -32.31 6.65
C ALA A 217 24.50 -33.64 7.43
N ASP A 218 25.66 -34.12 7.84
CA ASP A 218 25.84 -35.31 8.68
C ASP A 218 25.34 -35.15 10.12
N LYS A 219 25.21 -33.90 10.58
CA LYS A 219 24.74 -33.55 11.94
C LYS A 219 23.27 -33.12 11.99
N ILE A 220 22.59 -33.07 10.84
CA ILE A 220 21.19 -32.63 10.71
C ILE A 220 20.34 -33.83 10.25
N PRO A 221 19.17 -34.10 10.87
CA PRO A 221 18.25 -35.11 10.37
C PRO A 221 17.90 -34.90 8.89
N ALA A 222 17.95 -35.96 8.09
CA ALA A 222 17.77 -35.86 6.63
C ALA A 222 16.44 -35.21 6.22
N GLU A 223 15.36 -35.48 6.98
CA GLU A 223 14.05 -34.86 6.78
C GLU A 223 14.09 -33.35 6.99
N LEU A 224 14.72 -32.88 8.07
CA LEU A 224 14.87 -31.46 8.38
C LEU A 224 15.76 -30.76 7.35
N LEU A 225 16.87 -31.37 6.94
CA LEU A 225 17.76 -30.83 5.91
C LEU A 225 17.03 -30.66 4.57
N THR A 226 16.22 -31.66 4.19
CA THR A 226 15.39 -31.60 2.98
C THR A 226 14.36 -30.49 3.10
N ALA A 227 13.64 -30.42 4.23
CA ALA A 227 12.61 -29.41 4.48
C ALA A 227 13.18 -27.98 4.47
N LEU A 228 14.39 -27.76 5.00
CA LEU A 228 15.10 -26.47 4.98
C LEU A 228 15.49 -26.02 3.56
N LYS A 229 15.48 -26.89 2.56
CA LYS A 229 15.84 -26.58 1.17
C LYS A 229 14.64 -26.48 0.22
N SER A 230 13.52 -27.10 0.58
CA SER A 230 12.27 -27.04 -0.17
C SER A 230 11.55 -25.70 -0.03
N ASP A 231 10.52 -25.45 -0.82
CA ASP A 231 9.65 -24.29 -0.66
C ASP A 231 8.79 -24.44 0.61
N ALA A 232 8.63 -23.35 1.35
CA ALA A 232 7.84 -23.30 2.58
C ALA A 232 7.36 -21.87 2.84
N THR A 233 6.24 -21.71 3.54
CA THR A 233 5.83 -20.38 4.00
C THR A 233 6.84 -19.83 5.03
N PRO A 234 6.91 -18.51 5.24
CA PRO A 234 7.78 -17.91 6.25
C PRO A 234 7.57 -18.47 7.66
N GLU A 235 6.32 -18.80 8.02
CA GLU A 235 5.96 -19.37 9.33
C GLU A 235 6.56 -20.77 9.49
N VAL A 236 6.31 -21.66 8.52
CA VAL A 236 6.90 -23.02 8.51
C VAL A 236 8.43 -22.94 8.50
N ARG A 237 9.00 -22.00 7.75
CA ARG A 237 10.46 -21.83 7.71
C ARG A 237 11.03 -21.42 9.05
N ARG A 238 10.35 -20.56 9.81
CA ARG A 238 10.79 -20.15 11.15
C ARG A 238 10.79 -21.32 12.13
N GLU A 239 9.80 -22.21 12.06
CA GLU A 239 9.79 -23.45 12.86
C GLU A 239 10.96 -24.36 12.51
N GLN A 240 11.24 -24.54 11.22
CA GLN A 240 12.39 -25.32 10.74
C GLN A 240 13.72 -24.71 11.19
N VAL A 241 13.86 -23.38 11.17
CA VAL A 241 15.05 -22.68 11.66
C VAL A 241 15.20 -22.84 13.17
N ALA A 242 14.10 -22.79 13.93
CA ALA A 242 14.12 -23.06 15.37
C ALA A 242 14.58 -24.51 15.67
N ALA A 243 14.06 -25.49 14.91
CA ALA A 243 14.49 -26.89 15.00
C ALA A 243 15.97 -27.07 14.63
N LEU A 244 16.46 -26.37 13.61
CA LEU A 244 17.88 -26.36 13.25
C LEU A 244 18.76 -25.82 14.38
N ARG A 245 18.34 -24.72 15.01
CA ARG A 245 19.05 -24.12 16.16
C ARG A 245 19.11 -25.10 17.34
N GLN A 246 18.01 -25.80 17.62
CA GLN A 246 17.99 -26.83 18.67
C GLN A 246 18.91 -28.00 18.33
N GLN A 247 18.89 -28.49 17.09
CA GLN A 247 19.67 -29.64 16.64
C GLN A 247 21.19 -29.40 16.71
N LEU A 248 21.63 -28.18 16.40
CA LEU A 248 23.06 -27.83 16.33
C LEU A 248 23.56 -27.02 17.53
N ASN A 249 22.77 -26.89 18.60
CA ASN A 249 23.10 -26.04 19.75
C ASN A 249 24.46 -26.37 20.38
N ASP A 250 24.82 -27.65 20.41
CA ASP A 250 26.07 -28.13 21.04
C ASP A 250 27.21 -28.33 20.02
N VAL A 251 27.02 -27.90 18.76
CA VAL A 251 28.02 -28.00 17.70
C VAL A 251 28.78 -26.67 17.59
N ALA A 252 29.94 -26.58 18.23
CA ALA A 252 30.72 -25.34 18.34
C ALA A 252 31.04 -24.70 16.97
N GLU A 253 31.29 -25.51 15.94
CA GLU A 253 31.61 -25.02 14.59
C GLU A 253 30.39 -24.49 13.83
N ALA A 254 29.16 -24.79 14.28
CA ALA A 254 27.92 -24.39 13.60
C ALA A 254 27.50 -22.93 13.90
N HIS A 255 28.28 -22.18 14.68
CA HIS A 255 27.92 -20.82 15.10
C HIS A 255 27.56 -19.89 13.92
N GLU A 256 28.34 -19.93 12.83
CA GLU A 256 28.04 -19.10 11.65
C GLU A 256 26.73 -19.49 10.97
N LEU A 257 26.44 -20.79 10.87
CA LEU A 257 25.18 -21.29 10.31
C LEU A 257 24.01 -20.82 11.17
N LEU A 258 24.11 -20.98 12.49
CA LEU A 258 23.04 -20.60 13.41
C LEU A 258 22.82 -19.09 13.48
N ARG A 259 23.88 -18.29 13.35
CA ARG A 259 23.76 -16.82 13.30
C ARG A 259 23.00 -16.37 12.06
N ASP A 260 23.31 -16.97 10.90
CA ASP A 260 22.79 -16.51 9.60
C ASP A 260 21.52 -17.28 9.18
N ALA A 261 21.06 -18.29 9.93
CA ALA A 261 19.96 -19.19 9.58
C ALA A 261 18.65 -18.48 9.21
N ASP A 262 18.38 -17.30 9.76
CA ASP A 262 17.18 -16.51 9.47
C ASP A 262 17.14 -15.99 8.01
N ALA A 263 18.25 -16.07 7.27
CA ALA A 263 18.30 -15.82 5.83
C ALA A 263 17.57 -16.90 5.01
N LEU A 264 17.22 -18.04 5.62
CA LEU A 264 16.35 -19.03 4.99
C LEU A 264 14.89 -18.57 4.96
N VAL A 265 14.48 -17.71 5.89
CA VAL A 265 13.16 -17.06 5.88
C VAL A 265 13.16 -16.01 4.79
N GLU A 266 12.29 -16.18 3.80
CA GLU A 266 12.15 -15.25 2.69
C GLU A 266 11.87 -13.83 3.19
N LYS A 267 12.52 -12.84 2.55
CA LYS A 267 12.35 -11.41 2.86
C LYS A 267 11.60 -10.73 1.72
N SER A 268 10.68 -9.84 2.07
CA SER A 268 9.94 -9.02 1.12
C SER A 268 10.62 -7.66 0.97
N ILE A 269 11.17 -7.36 -0.20
CA ILE A 269 11.97 -6.16 -0.43
C ILE A 269 11.13 -5.13 -1.17
N TRP A 270 10.97 -3.96 -0.55
CA TRP A 270 10.13 -2.88 -1.04
C TRP A 270 10.90 -1.58 -1.19
N LEU A 271 10.78 -0.98 -2.37
CA LEU A 271 11.40 0.27 -2.74
C LEU A 271 10.30 1.31 -2.84
N ILE A 272 10.21 2.18 -1.83
CA ILE A 272 9.10 3.11 -1.66
C ILE A 272 9.58 4.53 -1.99
N GLY A 273 8.81 5.28 -2.77
CA GLY A 273 9.12 6.68 -3.03
C GLY A 273 7.99 7.42 -3.75
N GLY A 274 8.08 8.75 -3.78
CA GLY A 274 7.11 9.61 -4.45
C GLY A 274 7.28 9.67 -5.97
N ASP A 275 6.38 10.37 -6.65
CA ASP A 275 6.47 10.57 -8.10
C ASP A 275 7.73 11.33 -8.55
N GLY A 276 8.20 12.29 -7.76
CA GLY A 276 9.44 13.00 -8.09
C GLY A 276 10.69 12.12 -8.12
N TRP A 277 10.72 11.05 -7.33
CA TRP A 277 11.79 10.06 -7.44
C TRP A 277 11.62 9.22 -8.71
N ALA A 278 10.46 8.56 -8.84
CA ALA A 278 10.27 7.52 -9.86
C ALA A 278 10.15 8.08 -11.29
N TYR A 279 9.59 9.27 -11.47
CA TYR A 279 9.39 9.85 -12.78
C TYR A 279 10.58 10.71 -13.21
N ASP A 280 11.27 11.34 -12.26
CA ASP A 280 12.28 12.35 -12.51
C ASP A 280 13.70 11.89 -12.14
N ILE A 281 14.16 12.15 -10.91
CA ILE A 281 15.59 12.07 -10.57
C ILE A 281 16.11 10.62 -10.50
N GLY A 282 15.31 9.70 -9.96
CA GLY A 282 15.67 8.29 -9.81
C GLY A 282 15.16 7.40 -10.95
N PHE A 283 14.60 7.99 -12.01
CA PHE A 283 14.02 7.20 -13.10
C PHE A 283 15.05 6.31 -13.80
N GLY A 284 16.29 6.79 -13.99
CA GLY A 284 17.33 5.98 -14.64
C GLY A 284 17.68 4.72 -13.83
N GLY A 285 17.79 4.84 -12.51
CA GLY A 285 17.99 3.71 -11.61
C GLY A 285 16.77 2.77 -11.58
N LEU A 286 15.57 3.34 -11.52
CA LEU A 286 14.32 2.58 -11.53
C LEU A 286 14.13 1.77 -12.83
N ASP A 287 14.38 2.39 -13.98
CA ASP A 287 14.37 1.74 -15.29
C ASP A 287 15.40 0.60 -15.34
N HIS A 288 16.63 0.85 -14.88
CA HIS A 288 17.67 -0.17 -14.81
C HIS A 288 17.24 -1.36 -13.94
N VAL A 289 16.78 -1.13 -12.71
CA VAL A 289 16.37 -2.20 -11.79
C VAL A 289 15.18 -3.00 -12.32
N LEU A 290 14.19 -2.33 -12.90
CA LEU A 290 13.03 -3.01 -13.51
C LEU A 290 13.38 -3.76 -14.80
N SER A 291 14.49 -3.43 -15.46
CA SER A 291 14.98 -4.19 -16.63
C SER A 291 15.67 -5.51 -16.28
N LEU A 292 16.00 -5.71 -15.01
CA LEU A 292 16.62 -6.94 -14.50
C LEU A 292 15.55 -7.96 -14.08
N THR A 293 15.96 -9.08 -13.49
CA THR A 293 15.05 -10.19 -13.13
C THR A 293 14.84 -10.36 -11.63
N GLU A 294 15.52 -9.52 -10.86
CA GLU A 294 15.61 -9.58 -9.41
C GLU A 294 14.23 -9.33 -8.78
N ASN A 295 13.85 -10.18 -7.83
CA ASN A 295 12.58 -10.06 -7.13
C ASN A 295 12.61 -8.88 -6.14
N VAL A 296 12.16 -7.74 -6.62
CA VAL A 296 11.99 -6.50 -5.85
C VAL A 296 10.61 -5.89 -6.15
N ASN A 297 10.01 -5.29 -5.13
CA ASN A 297 8.71 -4.63 -5.24
C ASN A 297 8.90 -3.12 -5.14
N ILE A 298 8.38 -2.36 -6.10
CA ILE A 298 8.45 -0.90 -6.11
C ILE A 298 7.06 -0.33 -5.86
N LEU A 299 6.94 0.56 -4.88
CA LEU A 299 5.73 1.32 -4.61
C LEU A 299 5.98 2.81 -4.85
N VAL A 300 5.36 3.33 -5.91
CA VAL A 300 5.36 4.75 -6.23
C VAL A 300 4.11 5.40 -5.68
N LEU A 301 4.29 6.30 -4.71
CA LEU A 301 3.25 7.11 -4.09
C LEU A 301 3.07 8.37 -4.95
N ASP A 302 2.18 8.29 -5.93
CA ASP A 302 2.05 9.32 -6.97
C ASP A 302 1.11 10.44 -6.52
N THR A 303 1.71 11.51 -6.02
CA THR A 303 1.01 12.76 -5.65
C THR A 303 0.95 13.74 -6.81
N GLN A 304 1.56 13.40 -7.95
CA GLN A 304 1.65 14.21 -9.16
C GLN A 304 2.32 15.58 -8.95
N CYS A 305 3.13 15.73 -7.91
CA CYS A 305 3.96 16.90 -7.63
C CYS A 305 5.04 16.55 -6.60
N TYR A 306 6.02 17.43 -6.41
CA TYR A 306 7.01 17.24 -5.34
C TYR A 306 6.42 17.76 -4.03
N SER A 307 5.61 16.93 -3.38
CA SER A 307 4.84 17.33 -2.19
C SER A 307 5.71 17.89 -1.06
N ASN A 308 6.79 17.19 -0.68
CA ASN A 308 7.64 17.57 0.44
C ASN A 308 8.30 18.96 0.28
N THR A 309 8.73 19.29 -0.93
CA THR A 309 9.40 20.58 -1.21
C THR A 309 8.40 21.70 -1.54
N GLY A 310 7.11 21.44 -1.37
CA GLY A 310 6.03 22.42 -1.46
C GLY A 310 5.38 22.50 -2.84
N GLY A 311 5.21 21.36 -3.52
CA GLY A 311 4.33 21.25 -4.69
C GLY A 311 4.95 21.70 -6.01
N GLN A 312 6.24 21.43 -6.26
CA GLN A 312 6.85 21.67 -7.57
C GLN A 312 6.31 20.70 -8.63
N ALA A 313 6.33 21.15 -9.90
CA ALA A 313 6.01 20.31 -11.05
C ALA A 313 6.94 19.08 -11.15
N SER A 314 6.36 17.91 -11.41
CA SER A 314 7.04 16.67 -11.76
C SER A 314 6.69 16.23 -13.18
N LYS A 315 7.38 15.23 -13.72
CA LYS A 315 6.92 14.57 -14.96
C LYS A 315 5.58 13.84 -14.77
N ALA A 316 5.18 13.51 -13.54
CA ALA A 316 3.87 12.94 -13.21
C ALA A 316 2.73 13.96 -13.13
N THR A 317 3.03 15.26 -12.97
CA THR A 317 2.00 16.33 -12.95
C THR A 317 1.07 16.23 -14.17
N PRO A 318 -0.26 16.32 -14.01
CA PRO A 318 -1.21 16.20 -15.13
C PRO A 318 -1.28 17.49 -15.95
N LEU A 319 -1.85 17.38 -17.16
CA LEU A 319 -2.08 18.53 -18.04
C LEU A 319 -3.03 19.54 -17.35
N GLY A 320 -2.68 20.81 -17.39
CA GLY A 320 -3.48 21.89 -16.79
C GLY A 320 -3.38 22.06 -15.27
N ALA A 321 -2.67 21.20 -14.54
CA ALA A 321 -2.42 21.44 -13.12
C ALA A 321 -1.41 22.58 -12.91
N VAL A 322 -1.76 23.49 -12.02
CA VAL A 322 -0.89 24.57 -11.51
C VAL A 322 -0.07 24.05 -10.34
N THR A 323 1.24 24.27 -10.39
CA THR A 323 2.24 23.85 -9.39
C THR A 323 3.29 24.94 -9.26
N LYS A 324 4.16 24.89 -8.24
CA LYS A 324 5.34 25.77 -8.20
C LYS A 324 6.22 25.50 -9.41
N PHE A 325 6.70 26.57 -10.05
CA PHE A 325 7.38 26.55 -11.36
C PHE A 325 6.49 26.18 -12.56
N GLY A 326 5.18 26.04 -12.34
CA GLY A 326 4.17 25.73 -13.35
C GLY A 326 2.92 26.61 -13.20
N GLU A 327 3.12 27.91 -12.96
CA GLU A 327 2.05 28.86 -12.61
C GLU A 327 0.97 29.01 -13.70
N HIS A 328 1.32 28.72 -14.95
CA HIS A 328 0.40 28.76 -16.08
C HIS A 328 -0.18 27.39 -16.43
N GLY A 329 -0.16 26.43 -15.52
CA GLY A 329 -0.62 25.07 -15.78
C GLY A 329 0.34 24.27 -16.65
N LYS A 330 0.51 22.99 -16.35
CA LYS A 330 1.38 22.11 -17.15
C LYS A 330 0.86 22.00 -18.59
N ARG A 331 1.76 22.17 -19.56
CA ARG A 331 1.46 22.15 -21.01
C ARG A 331 1.81 20.85 -21.72
N LYS A 332 2.40 19.91 -20.99
CA LYS A 332 2.79 18.59 -21.50
C LYS A 332 2.04 17.53 -20.74
N ALA A 333 1.65 16.47 -21.43
CA ALA A 333 0.98 15.33 -20.82
C ALA A 333 1.83 14.73 -19.68
N ARG A 334 1.17 14.00 -18.78
CA ARG A 334 1.82 13.18 -17.77
C ARG A 334 2.63 12.08 -18.44
N LYS A 335 3.89 11.86 -18.00
CA LYS A 335 4.68 10.69 -18.42
C LYS A 335 3.94 9.43 -17.97
N ASP A 336 3.79 8.45 -18.87
CA ASP A 336 3.14 7.18 -18.53
C ASP A 336 4.16 6.14 -18.08
N LEU A 337 4.51 6.16 -16.79
CA LEU A 337 5.50 5.25 -16.23
C LEU A 337 5.02 3.79 -16.34
N GLY A 338 3.75 3.52 -16.02
CA GLY A 338 3.23 2.17 -16.02
C GLY A 338 3.26 1.54 -17.41
N VAL A 339 2.75 2.24 -18.44
CA VAL A 339 2.83 1.76 -19.83
C VAL A 339 4.28 1.57 -20.28
N SER A 340 5.17 2.49 -19.93
CA SER A 340 6.59 2.37 -20.29
C SER A 340 7.20 1.09 -19.72
N MET A 341 6.96 0.79 -18.44
CA MET A 341 7.53 -0.40 -17.78
C MET A 341 6.86 -1.70 -18.23
N MET A 342 5.58 -1.68 -18.60
CA MET A 342 4.90 -2.84 -19.20
C MET A 342 5.55 -3.31 -20.51
N MET A 343 6.21 -2.41 -21.25
CA MET A 343 6.87 -2.77 -22.52
C MET A 343 8.08 -3.68 -22.36
N TYR A 344 8.65 -3.82 -21.16
CA TYR A 344 9.66 -4.85 -20.87
C TYR A 344 9.08 -6.27 -20.94
N GLY A 345 7.76 -6.43 -20.79
CA GLY A 345 7.04 -7.71 -20.89
C GLY A 345 7.17 -8.63 -19.67
N HIS A 346 8.25 -8.53 -18.90
CA HIS A 346 8.55 -9.35 -17.72
C HIS A 346 8.42 -8.60 -16.39
N VAL A 347 7.95 -7.36 -16.41
CA VAL A 347 7.73 -6.57 -15.18
C VAL A 347 6.26 -6.67 -14.80
N TYR A 348 5.95 -7.03 -13.56
CA TYR A 348 4.58 -6.87 -13.05
C TYR A 348 4.30 -5.39 -12.87
N VAL A 349 3.19 -4.88 -13.40
CA VAL A 349 2.83 -3.45 -13.28
C VAL A 349 1.37 -3.30 -12.87
N ALA A 350 1.10 -2.54 -11.81
CA ALA A 350 -0.26 -2.19 -11.40
C ALA A 350 -0.41 -0.69 -11.16
N GLN A 351 -1.52 -0.13 -11.64
CA GLN A 351 -1.96 1.20 -11.26
C GLN A 351 -3.19 1.08 -10.35
N ILE A 352 -3.07 1.60 -9.13
CA ILE A 352 -4.04 1.39 -8.05
C ILE A 352 -4.55 2.73 -7.49
N SER A 353 -5.72 2.68 -6.86
CA SER A 353 -6.31 3.80 -6.13
C SER A 353 -7.21 3.24 -5.02
N LEU A 354 -6.79 3.41 -3.77
CA LEU A 354 -7.44 2.79 -2.60
C LEU A 354 -8.90 3.21 -2.48
N GLY A 355 -9.17 4.51 -2.62
CA GLY A 355 -10.51 5.07 -2.52
C GLY A 355 -11.41 4.74 -3.71
N ALA A 356 -10.82 4.48 -4.89
CA ALA A 356 -11.56 4.05 -6.06
C ALA A 356 -11.94 2.56 -6.01
N GLN A 357 -10.97 1.68 -5.72
CA GLN A 357 -11.17 0.25 -5.59
C GLN A 357 -10.27 -0.41 -4.53
N LEU A 358 -10.83 -0.54 -3.34
CA LEU A 358 -10.17 -1.15 -2.17
C LEU A 358 -9.66 -2.57 -2.43
N ASN A 359 -10.51 -3.46 -2.96
CA ASN A 359 -10.12 -4.86 -3.18
C ASN A 359 -9.16 -5.04 -4.36
N GLN A 360 -9.19 -4.15 -5.36
CA GLN A 360 -8.21 -4.14 -6.44
C GLN A 360 -6.82 -3.76 -5.91
N THR A 361 -6.76 -2.81 -4.98
CA THR A 361 -5.52 -2.42 -4.30
C THR A 361 -4.89 -3.59 -3.54
N VAL A 362 -5.67 -4.29 -2.70
CA VAL A 362 -5.18 -5.47 -1.97
C VAL A 362 -4.69 -6.55 -2.93
N LYS A 363 -5.46 -6.82 -3.99
CA LYS A 363 -5.12 -7.83 -4.99
C LYS A 363 -3.83 -7.49 -5.74
N ALA A 364 -3.64 -6.24 -6.15
CA ALA A 364 -2.43 -5.80 -6.85
C ALA A 364 -1.18 -5.95 -5.98
N ILE A 365 -1.27 -5.58 -4.70
CA ILE A 365 -0.16 -5.75 -3.74
C ILE A 365 0.19 -7.22 -3.55
N GLN A 366 -0.83 -8.09 -3.42
CA GLN A 366 -0.62 -9.53 -3.29
C GLN A 366 -0.01 -10.17 -4.54
N GLU A 367 -0.49 -9.79 -5.73
CA GLU A 367 0.03 -10.32 -6.98
C GLU A 367 1.46 -9.86 -7.25
N ALA A 368 1.78 -8.59 -6.97
CA ALA A 368 3.12 -8.02 -7.07
C ALA A 368 4.11 -8.73 -6.14
N GLU A 369 3.75 -8.91 -4.87
CA GLU A 369 4.65 -9.55 -3.90
C GLU A 369 4.89 -11.02 -4.22
N ALA A 370 3.87 -11.71 -4.72
CA ALA A 370 3.99 -13.11 -5.14
C ALA A 370 4.67 -13.27 -6.51
N TYR A 371 4.93 -12.19 -7.25
CA TYR A 371 5.58 -12.26 -8.55
C TYR A 371 7.08 -12.53 -8.38
N PRO A 372 7.64 -13.61 -8.96
CA PRO A 372 9.06 -13.94 -8.80
C PRO A 372 9.93 -13.11 -9.76
N GLY A 373 9.87 -11.79 -9.62
CA GLY A 373 10.56 -10.83 -10.49
C GLY A 373 10.28 -9.38 -10.11
N PRO A 374 10.69 -8.41 -10.93
CA PRO A 374 10.45 -6.99 -10.64
C PRO A 374 8.96 -6.64 -10.71
N SER A 375 8.49 -5.93 -9.70
CA SER A 375 7.11 -5.47 -9.58
C SER A 375 7.06 -3.95 -9.38
N LEU A 376 6.16 -3.28 -10.09
CA LEU A 376 5.88 -1.84 -9.97
C LEU A 376 4.41 -1.60 -9.64
N ILE A 377 4.15 -0.92 -8.54
CA ILE A 377 2.83 -0.42 -8.15
C ILE A 377 2.87 1.10 -8.17
N ILE A 378 1.95 1.72 -8.91
CA ILE A 378 1.75 3.18 -8.96
C ILE A 378 0.44 3.50 -8.26
N ALA A 379 0.52 4.11 -7.10
CA ALA A 379 -0.60 4.38 -6.22
C ALA A 379 -0.98 5.86 -6.23
N TYR A 380 -2.19 6.18 -6.67
CA TYR A 380 -2.67 7.56 -6.60
C TYR A 380 -2.78 8.01 -5.13
N SER A 381 -2.09 9.09 -4.80
CA SER A 381 -1.92 9.55 -3.43
C SER A 381 -2.35 11.02 -3.32
N PRO A 382 -3.56 11.31 -2.83
CA PRO A 382 -4.04 12.66 -2.54
C PRO A 382 -3.12 13.41 -1.59
N CYS A 383 -2.93 14.69 -1.88
CA CYS A 383 -2.03 15.58 -1.16
C CYS A 383 -2.70 16.94 -0.91
N GLU A 384 -2.33 17.62 0.18
CA GLU A 384 -2.80 18.97 0.49
C GLU A 384 -2.49 19.96 -0.65
N GLU A 385 -1.41 19.72 -1.41
CA GLU A 385 -1.04 20.49 -2.60
C GLU A 385 -2.07 20.41 -3.74
N HIS A 386 -2.99 19.45 -3.71
CA HIS A 386 -4.13 19.41 -4.65
C HIS A 386 -5.17 20.49 -4.31
N GLY A 387 -5.22 20.93 -3.05
CA GLY A 387 -6.01 22.05 -2.57
C GLY A 387 -7.51 21.77 -2.49
N TYR A 388 -7.87 20.65 -1.88
CA TYR A 388 -9.23 20.32 -1.46
C TYR A 388 -9.20 19.63 -0.09
N ASP A 389 -10.35 19.49 0.55
CA ASP A 389 -10.43 18.78 1.83
C ASP A 389 -10.17 17.28 1.64
N LEU A 390 -9.07 16.79 2.21
CA LEU A 390 -8.65 15.39 2.10
C LEU A 390 -9.62 14.42 2.78
N ALA A 391 -10.57 14.88 3.61
CA ALA A 391 -11.69 14.05 4.05
C ALA A 391 -12.52 13.49 2.87
N LEU A 392 -12.56 14.22 1.74
CA LEU A 392 -13.27 13.83 0.52
C LEU A 392 -12.40 13.04 -0.46
N SER A 393 -11.15 12.74 -0.09
CA SER A 393 -10.15 12.12 -0.99
C SER A 393 -10.61 10.80 -1.61
N HIS A 394 -11.29 9.93 -0.86
CA HIS A 394 -11.81 8.67 -1.40
C HIS A 394 -12.89 8.88 -2.46
N ASP A 395 -13.69 9.93 -2.34
CA ASP A 395 -14.69 10.26 -3.35
C ASP A 395 -14.04 10.86 -4.60
N GLN A 396 -13.11 11.80 -4.41
CA GLN A 396 -12.32 12.37 -5.50
C GLN A 396 -11.56 11.29 -6.28
N MET A 397 -10.94 10.33 -5.58
CA MET A 397 -10.30 9.15 -6.17
C MET A 397 -11.27 8.35 -7.07
N ARG A 398 -12.51 8.08 -6.62
CA ARG A 398 -13.53 7.38 -7.41
C ARG A 398 -13.88 8.16 -8.67
N GLN A 399 -14.12 9.46 -8.53
CA GLN A 399 -14.52 10.31 -9.64
C GLN A 399 -13.39 10.43 -10.69
N LEU A 400 -12.14 10.63 -10.26
CA LEU A 400 -10.98 10.65 -11.16
C LEU A 400 -10.78 9.33 -11.89
N THR A 401 -11.00 8.19 -11.24
CA THR A 401 -10.98 6.89 -11.92
C THR A 401 -12.14 6.75 -12.91
N ALA A 402 -13.34 7.24 -12.57
CA ALA A 402 -14.52 7.17 -13.44
C ALA A 402 -14.38 8.02 -14.71
N THR A 403 -13.67 9.14 -14.66
CA THR A 403 -13.39 10.00 -15.82
C THR A 403 -12.19 9.53 -16.65
N GLY A 404 -11.59 8.39 -16.30
CA GLY A 404 -10.40 7.86 -16.97
C GLY A 404 -9.12 8.63 -16.65
N PHE A 405 -9.15 9.64 -15.78
CA PHE A 405 -7.96 10.38 -15.35
C PHE A 405 -6.94 9.48 -14.64
N TRP A 406 -7.43 8.49 -13.89
CA TRP A 406 -6.60 7.48 -13.24
C TRP A 406 -7.16 6.07 -13.50
N PRO A 407 -6.87 5.45 -14.67
CA PRO A 407 -7.36 4.12 -14.98
C PRO A 407 -6.73 3.08 -14.05
N LEU A 408 -7.48 2.05 -13.70
CA LEU A 408 -6.99 0.97 -12.83
C LEU A 408 -6.71 -0.25 -13.67
N TYR A 409 -5.51 -0.81 -13.54
CA TYR A 409 -5.12 -2.00 -14.28
C TYR A 409 -4.04 -2.77 -13.54
N ARG A 410 -3.86 -4.04 -13.94
CA ARG A 410 -2.78 -4.92 -13.52
C ARG A 410 -2.26 -5.68 -14.74
N PHE A 411 -0.98 -5.55 -15.02
CA PHE A 411 -0.25 -6.33 -16.00
C PHE A 411 0.56 -7.37 -15.23
N ASP A 412 0.19 -8.65 -15.39
CA ASP A 412 0.88 -9.77 -14.78
C ASP A 412 1.41 -10.69 -15.89
N PRO A 413 2.74 -10.77 -16.09
CA PRO A 413 3.35 -11.63 -17.10
C PRO A 413 2.91 -13.09 -17.01
N ARG A 414 2.66 -13.61 -15.79
CA ARG A 414 2.29 -15.02 -15.55
C ARG A 414 0.95 -15.40 -16.14
N ARG A 415 0.08 -14.42 -16.41
CA ARG A 415 -1.22 -14.69 -17.04
C ARG A 415 -1.07 -15.28 -18.44
N ALA A 416 0.03 -14.98 -19.12
CA ALA A 416 0.35 -15.59 -20.41
C ALA A 416 0.53 -17.11 -20.30
N ASP A 417 1.07 -17.60 -19.18
CA ASP A 417 1.25 -19.04 -18.91
C ASP A 417 -0.10 -19.76 -18.78
N GLU A 418 -1.16 -19.03 -18.42
CA GLU A 418 -2.54 -19.51 -18.35
C GLU A 418 -3.32 -19.31 -19.67
N GLY A 419 -2.65 -18.86 -20.75
CA GLY A 419 -3.29 -18.53 -22.03
C GLY A 419 -4.17 -17.27 -21.98
N LYS A 420 -4.00 -16.42 -20.97
CA LYS A 420 -4.74 -15.15 -20.82
C LYS A 420 -3.87 -13.98 -21.26
N LEU A 421 -4.51 -12.86 -21.62
CA LEU A 421 -3.78 -11.62 -21.84
C LEU A 421 -3.16 -11.12 -20.53
N PRO A 422 -1.88 -10.68 -20.53
CA PRO A 422 -1.20 -10.17 -19.35
C PRO A 422 -1.91 -9.00 -18.67
N LEU A 423 -2.51 -8.10 -19.46
CA LEU A 423 -3.21 -6.94 -18.93
C LEU A 423 -4.66 -7.27 -18.53
N ALA A 424 -5.01 -6.96 -17.28
CA ALA A 424 -6.37 -6.77 -16.83
C ALA A 424 -6.65 -5.29 -16.59
N LEU A 425 -7.58 -4.74 -17.36
CA LEU A 425 -8.13 -3.42 -17.14
C LEU A 425 -9.29 -3.51 -16.13
N ASP A 426 -9.08 -2.96 -14.93
CA ASP A 426 -9.99 -3.04 -13.79
C ASP A 426 -10.94 -1.83 -13.70
N SER A 427 -10.63 -0.70 -14.35
CA SER A 427 -11.53 0.46 -14.47
C SER A 427 -12.50 0.33 -15.65
N ARG A 428 -13.59 1.10 -15.60
CA ARG A 428 -14.59 1.23 -16.67
C ARG A 428 -14.15 2.28 -17.71
N PRO A 429 -14.81 2.33 -18.89
CA PRO A 429 -14.59 3.41 -19.86
C PRO A 429 -14.79 4.81 -19.24
N PRO A 430 -14.03 5.82 -19.70
CA PRO A 430 -14.12 7.20 -19.20
C PRO A 430 -15.54 7.77 -19.35
N SER A 431 -16.01 8.50 -18.33
CA SER A 431 -17.19 9.37 -18.42
C SER A 431 -16.84 10.76 -18.94
N GLU A 432 -17.86 11.54 -19.34
CA GLU A 432 -17.70 12.91 -19.84
C GLU A 432 -17.51 13.97 -18.73
N ALA A 433 -17.37 13.57 -17.46
CA ALA A 433 -17.36 14.47 -16.30
C ALA A 433 -15.96 14.97 -15.89
N LEU A 434 -14.95 14.89 -16.77
CA LEU A 434 -13.56 15.19 -16.43
C LEU A 434 -13.39 16.61 -15.88
N GLU A 435 -13.89 17.61 -16.61
CA GLU A 435 -13.77 19.01 -16.24
C GLU A 435 -14.35 19.30 -14.85
N GLU A 436 -15.58 18.85 -14.59
CA GLU A 436 -16.26 19.00 -13.29
C GLU A 436 -15.42 18.38 -12.16
N THR A 437 -14.91 17.17 -12.37
CA THR A 437 -14.09 16.47 -11.37
C THR A 437 -12.77 17.19 -11.10
N LEU A 438 -12.09 17.70 -12.14
CA LEU A 438 -10.84 18.45 -11.95
C LEU A 438 -11.07 19.76 -11.18
N LEU A 439 -12.22 20.40 -11.36
CA LEU A 439 -12.57 21.64 -10.67
C LEU A 439 -12.82 21.48 -9.16
N HIS A 440 -12.90 20.25 -8.63
CA HIS A 440 -12.87 20.04 -7.19
C HIS A 440 -11.52 20.43 -6.56
N GLU A 441 -10.44 20.42 -7.34
CA GLU A 441 -9.09 20.65 -6.85
C GLU A 441 -8.61 22.07 -7.17
N GLN A 442 -8.05 22.77 -6.18
CA GLN A 442 -7.58 24.14 -6.36
C GLN A 442 -6.49 24.26 -7.44
N ARG A 443 -5.66 23.22 -7.61
CA ARG A 443 -4.61 23.20 -8.64
C ARG A 443 -5.13 23.32 -10.08
N PHE A 444 -6.40 23.00 -10.35
CA PHE A 444 -7.04 23.25 -11.64
C PHE A 444 -7.92 24.51 -11.62
N ARG A 445 -8.63 24.77 -10.51
CA ARG A 445 -9.43 26.01 -10.35
C ARG A 445 -8.62 27.28 -10.52
N ARG A 446 -7.35 27.29 -10.07
CA ARG A 446 -6.43 28.43 -10.25
C ARG A 446 -6.23 28.76 -11.72
N LEU A 447 -5.96 27.75 -12.56
CA LEU A 447 -5.80 27.95 -14.00
C LEU A 447 -7.10 28.47 -14.62
N ASN A 448 -8.24 27.84 -14.29
CA ASN A 448 -9.53 28.25 -14.83
C ASN A 448 -9.88 29.71 -14.47
N SER A 449 -9.53 30.14 -13.26
CA SER A 449 -9.78 31.51 -12.80
C SER A 449 -8.88 32.54 -13.48
N GLN A 450 -7.64 32.17 -13.82
CA GLN A 450 -6.65 33.07 -14.41
C GLN A 450 -6.72 33.10 -15.94
N GLN A 451 -6.97 31.95 -16.57
CA GLN A 451 -6.94 31.76 -18.02
C GLN A 451 -8.03 30.73 -18.43
N PRO A 452 -9.33 31.09 -18.39
CA PRO A 452 -10.44 30.16 -18.60
C PRO A 452 -10.41 29.49 -19.98
N GLU A 453 -10.22 30.26 -21.05
CA GLU A 453 -10.14 29.72 -22.44
C GLU A 453 -9.01 28.69 -22.58
N VAL A 454 -7.91 28.95 -21.88
CA VAL A 454 -6.74 28.09 -21.89
C VAL A 454 -6.96 26.82 -21.06
N ALA A 455 -7.67 26.93 -19.93
CA ALA A 455 -8.07 25.80 -19.11
C ALA A 455 -9.01 24.87 -19.89
N GLU A 456 -10.04 25.44 -20.51
CA GLU A 456 -11.01 24.72 -21.33
C GLU A 456 -10.32 23.92 -22.45
N GLN A 457 -9.39 24.54 -23.17
CA GLN A 457 -8.62 23.85 -24.21
C GLN A 457 -7.77 22.71 -23.63
N LEU A 458 -7.08 22.93 -22.51
CA LEU A 458 -6.27 21.89 -21.88
C LEU A 458 -7.12 20.73 -21.34
N TRP A 459 -8.34 20.97 -20.88
CA TRP A 459 -9.22 19.88 -20.43
C TRP A 459 -9.76 19.06 -21.60
N LYS A 460 -10.08 19.70 -22.73
CA LYS A 460 -10.39 19.00 -23.99
C LYS A 460 -9.22 18.14 -24.46
N ASP A 461 -8.01 18.70 -24.44
CA ASP A 461 -6.79 17.96 -24.80
C ASP A 461 -6.53 16.81 -23.83
N ALA A 462 -6.75 17.01 -22.52
CA ALA A 462 -6.63 15.97 -21.51
C ALA A 462 -7.65 14.85 -21.71
N ALA A 463 -8.92 15.17 -21.92
CA ALA A 463 -9.96 14.18 -22.19
C ALA A 463 -9.61 13.32 -23.42
N ALA A 464 -9.15 13.96 -24.50
CA ALA A 464 -8.73 13.26 -25.71
C ALA A 464 -7.49 12.36 -25.48
N ASP A 465 -6.49 12.81 -24.71
CA ASP A 465 -5.32 11.99 -24.35
C ASP A 465 -5.71 10.80 -23.46
N LEU A 466 -6.55 11.03 -22.45
CA LEU A 466 -7.03 9.99 -21.54
C LEU A 466 -7.87 8.93 -22.27
N GLN A 467 -8.72 9.34 -23.22
CA GLN A 467 -9.46 8.41 -24.07
C GLN A 467 -8.51 7.53 -24.88
N LYS A 468 -7.51 8.12 -25.55
CA LYS A 468 -6.51 7.37 -26.33
C LYS A 468 -5.75 6.36 -25.46
N ARG A 469 -5.34 6.76 -24.25
CA ARG A 469 -4.68 5.85 -23.30
C ARG A 469 -5.60 4.72 -22.86
N TYR A 470 -6.85 5.02 -22.56
CA TYR A 470 -7.83 4.01 -22.20
C TYR A 470 -8.05 3.01 -23.35
N ASP A 471 -8.22 3.50 -24.59
CA ASP A 471 -8.40 2.65 -25.77
C ASP A 471 -7.20 1.73 -26.00
N PHE A 472 -5.99 2.25 -25.83
CA PHE A 472 -4.76 1.46 -25.88
C PHE A 472 -4.73 0.36 -24.81
N LEU A 473 -5.04 0.68 -23.56
CA LEU A 473 -5.14 -0.29 -22.46
C LEU A 473 -6.27 -1.30 -22.72
N ALA A 474 -7.41 -0.86 -23.26
CA ALA A 474 -8.53 -1.74 -23.60
C ALA A 474 -8.14 -2.72 -24.71
N GLN A 475 -7.41 -2.27 -25.73
CA GLN A 475 -6.86 -3.13 -26.77
C GLN A 475 -5.90 -4.18 -26.20
N MET A 476 -4.94 -3.77 -25.36
CA MET A 476 -4.02 -4.68 -24.68
C MET A 476 -4.74 -5.69 -23.77
N ALA A 477 -5.87 -5.31 -23.18
CA ALA A 477 -6.69 -6.17 -22.34
C ALA A 477 -7.69 -7.04 -23.14
N GLY A 478 -7.69 -6.96 -24.48
CA GLY A 478 -8.61 -7.71 -25.34
C GLY A 478 -10.06 -7.25 -25.23
N LYS A 479 -10.28 -6.00 -24.79
CA LYS A 479 -11.60 -5.36 -24.62
C LYS A 479 -11.93 -4.35 -25.73
N ALA A 480 -11.09 -4.22 -26.76
CA ALA A 480 -11.41 -3.38 -27.90
C ALA A 480 -12.74 -3.84 -28.53
N GLU A 481 -13.65 -2.90 -28.78
CA GLU A 481 -14.84 -3.18 -29.58
C GLU A 481 -14.38 -3.78 -30.90
N LYS A 482 -14.94 -4.94 -31.28
CA LYS A 482 -14.89 -5.38 -32.67
C LYS A 482 -15.49 -4.23 -33.47
N SER A 483 -14.73 -3.60 -34.35
CA SER A 483 -15.31 -2.64 -35.28
C SER A 483 -16.45 -3.37 -36.01
N ASN A 484 -17.67 -2.87 -35.86
CA ASN A 484 -18.79 -3.26 -36.71
C ASN A 484 -18.48 -2.72 -38.11
N THR A 485 -17.68 -3.48 -38.85
CA THR A 485 -17.44 -3.31 -40.28
C THR A 485 -17.36 -4.72 -40.84
N ASP A 486 -18.54 -5.30 -41.08
CA ASP A 486 -18.76 -6.23 -42.19
C ASP A 486 -18.59 -5.48 -43.53
#